data_AF-A0A7T5R3K1-F1
#
_entry.id   AF-A0A7T5R3K1-F1
#
_cell.length_a   1.000
_cell.length_b   1.000
_cell.length_c   1.000
_cell.angle_alpha   90.00
_cell.angle_beta   90.00
_cell.angle_gamma   90.00
#
_symmetry.space_group_name_H-M   'P 1'
#
loop_
_entity.id
_entity.type
_entity.pdbx_description
1 polymer ?
#
loop_
_entity_poly.entity_id
_entity_poly.type
_entity_poly.pdbx_seq_one_letter_code
_entity_poly.pdbx_strand_id
1 'polypeptide(L)'
;MAIYHCSVRVFSRAEGHSAVAAAAYRAGTVLHDERRGFTHRYHQRTGVVDTFIMAPAYAPELTRDRALLWNAAEAAETRKNARVAREVILALPYELDLTARKTLARDMAAYLVERYRVAVDVALHSPPSDHNGGKDGHDPRNHHAHLLFTTREVTIEGLGKKTRILDDKEHGPQEIEAIRAVWEALANAALEQAGFEARIDRRTLMDQGIDRIPEIHIGPEGKAGREERATRHKDTDQEDGGEEDSGSTSSSGGSGSSGSQTLPPASEDDDGDDTEDEGQSDQQSGKQGSGDSKAPAPAASKEAEAATSQPDEPLNGNHGFFLPQINSKPCRKA
;
A
#
# COMPACT_ATOMS: atom_id res chain seq x y z
N MET A 1 -20.61 8.82 9.85
CA MET A 1 -20.99 7.40 9.87
C MET A 1 -19.78 6.66 9.37
N ALA A 2 -19.13 5.91 10.24
CA ALA A 2 -18.01 5.07 9.87
C ALA A 2 -18.50 4.02 8.87
N ILE A 3 -17.75 3.81 7.79
CA ILE A 3 -18.12 2.89 6.70
C ILE A 3 -17.17 1.71 6.76
N TYR A 4 -17.71 0.50 6.70
CA TYR A 4 -16.90 -0.69 6.53
C TYR A 4 -16.44 -0.85 5.08
N HIS A 5 -15.13 -0.91 4.86
CA HIS A 5 -14.56 -1.45 3.63
C HIS A 5 -13.22 -2.11 3.92
N CYS A 6 -13.09 -3.39 3.56
CA CYS A 6 -11.85 -4.14 3.54
C CYS A 6 -11.87 -5.10 2.35
N SER A 7 -11.06 -4.82 1.34
CA SER A 7 -10.89 -5.70 0.17
C SER A 7 -9.44 -6.14 0.04
N VAL A 8 -9.25 -7.37 -0.45
CA VAL A 8 -7.93 -7.94 -0.72
C VAL A 8 -7.79 -8.15 -2.21
N ARG A 9 -6.73 -7.60 -2.79
CA ARG A 9 -6.39 -7.71 -4.23
C ARG A 9 -5.06 -8.44 -4.40
N VAL A 10 -4.88 -9.02 -5.59
CA VAL A 10 -3.65 -9.72 -5.98
C VAL A 10 -3.12 -9.09 -7.26
N PHE A 11 -1.81 -8.85 -7.32
CA PHE A 11 -1.14 -8.34 -8.50
C PHE A 11 -0.46 -9.50 -9.23
N SER A 12 -0.90 -9.77 -10.45
CA SER A 12 -0.40 -10.84 -11.31
C SER A 12 0.23 -10.30 -12.59
N ARG A 13 1.40 -10.82 -12.94
CA ARG A 13 2.07 -10.49 -14.22
C ARG A 13 1.24 -10.86 -15.46
N ALA A 14 0.40 -11.89 -15.36
CA ALA A 14 -0.47 -12.29 -16.48
C ALA A 14 -1.49 -11.22 -16.85
N GLU A 15 -1.80 -10.32 -15.92
CA GLU A 15 -2.72 -9.19 -16.09
C GLU A 15 -1.95 -7.88 -16.37
N GLY A 16 -0.65 -7.96 -16.66
CA GLY A 16 0.20 -6.79 -16.91
C GLY A 16 0.68 -6.05 -15.66
N HIS A 17 0.28 -6.48 -14.45
CA HIS A 17 0.65 -5.83 -13.21
C HIS A 17 2.17 -5.81 -12.93
N SER A 18 2.65 -4.77 -12.24
CA SER A 18 3.97 -4.69 -11.63
C SER A 18 3.84 -4.25 -10.17
N ALA A 19 4.58 -4.89 -9.29
CA ALA A 19 4.63 -4.52 -7.89
C ALA A 19 5.31 -3.15 -7.70
N VAL A 20 6.31 -2.83 -8.52
CA VAL A 20 7.00 -1.52 -8.53
C VAL A 20 6.02 -0.44 -8.98
N ALA A 21 5.28 -0.67 -10.07
CA ALA A 21 4.23 0.23 -10.55
C ALA A 21 3.17 0.48 -9.47
N ALA A 22 2.73 -0.61 -8.81
CA ALA A 22 1.76 -0.53 -7.75
C ALA A 22 2.29 0.36 -6.62
N ALA A 23 3.47 0.05 -6.06
CA ALA A 23 4.07 0.80 -4.97
C ALA A 23 4.25 2.29 -5.30
N ALA A 24 4.80 2.61 -6.47
CA ALA A 24 5.00 3.98 -6.93
C ALA A 24 3.67 4.75 -6.96
N TYR A 25 2.61 4.13 -7.51
CA TYR A 25 1.29 4.73 -7.63
C TYR A 25 0.63 5.00 -6.28
N ARG A 26 0.75 4.08 -5.31
CA ARG A 26 0.14 4.24 -3.97
C ARG A 26 0.88 5.29 -3.16
N ALA A 27 2.21 5.26 -3.22
CA ALA A 27 3.05 6.15 -2.46
C ALA A 27 3.17 7.56 -3.08
N GLY A 28 2.75 7.74 -4.34
CA GLY A 28 2.95 8.99 -5.06
C GLY A 28 4.44 9.29 -5.27
N THR A 29 5.21 8.28 -5.67
CA THR A 29 6.68 8.38 -5.80
C THR A 29 7.15 8.02 -7.21
N VAL A 30 8.44 8.22 -7.46
CA VAL A 30 9.12 7.78 -8.68
C VAL A 30 9.91 6.52 -8.38
N LEU A 31 9.63 5.40 -9.08
CA LEU A 31 10.37 4.14 -8.92
C LEU A 31 10.73 3.55 -10.29
N HIS A 32 11.97 3.05 -10.42
CA HIS A 32 12.42 2.31 -11.59
C HIS A 32 12.08 0.82 -11.47
N ASP A 33 11.43 0.24 -12.48
CA ASP A 33 11.16 -1.21 -12.58
C ASP A 33 12.31 -1.86 -13.35
N GLU A 34 13.25 -2.47 -12.62
CA GLU A 34 14.47 -3.08 -13.19
C GLU A 34 14.16 -4.22 -14.16
N ARG A 35 13.05 -4.94 -13.93
CA ARG A 35 12.65 -6.06 -14.78
C ARG A 35 12.16 -5.58 -16.15
N ARG A 36 11.50 -4.43 -16.18
CA ARG A 36 10.91 -3.86 -17.41
C ARG A 36 11.76 -2.77 -18.03
N GLY A 37 12.73 -2.23 -17.30
CA GLY A 37 13.66 -1.20 -17.76
C GLY A 37 13.05 0.20 -17.87
N PHE A 38 11.93 0.48 -17.21
CA PHE A 38 11.29 1.80 -17.27
C PHE A 38 10.88 2.34 -15.90
N THR A 39 10.70 3.66 -15.83
CA THR A 39 10.45 4.39 -14.59
C THR A 39 8.99 4.81 -14.46
N HIS A 40 8.37 4.43 -13.34
CA HIS A 40 7.03 4.86 -12.97
C HIS A 40 7.09 6.20 -12.24
N ARG A 41 6.47 7.25 -12.79
CA ARG A 41 6.48 8.61 -12.23
C ARG A 41 5.10 8.99 -11.70
N TYR A 42 4.91 8.97 -10.37
CA TYR A 42 3.64 9.35 -9.73
C TYR A 42 3.78 10.46 -8.68
N HIS A 43 4.88 11.22 -8.71
CA HIS A 43 5.19 12.29 -7.75
C HIS A 43 4.18 13.45 -7.75
N GLN A 44 3.38 13.60 -8.81
CA GLN A 44 2.34 14.62 -8.90
C GLN A 44 1.02 14.21 -8.25
N ARG A 45 0.92 12.99 -7.70
CA ARG A 45 -0.33 12.55 -7.07
C ARG A 45 -0.64 13.37 -5.83
N THR A 46 -1.85 13.91 -5.80
CA THR A 46 -2.43 14.57 -4.63
C THR A 46 -3.15 13.56 -3.74
N GLY A 47 -3.31 13.90 -2.46
CA GLY A 47 -4.07 13.11 -1.50
C GLY A 47 -3.27 12.02 -0.79
N VAL A 48 -2.01 11.77 -1.12
CA VAL A 48 -1.13 10.91 -0.31
C VAL A 48 -0.71 11.69 0.94
N VAL A 49 -1.17 11.26 2.12
CA VAL A 49 -0.90 11.98 3.39
C VAL A 49 0.25 11.38 4.18
N ASP A 50 0.52 10.09 4.00
CA ASP A 50 1.61 9.41 4.70
C ASP A 50 1.99 8.11 4.00
N THR A 51 3.26 7.72 4.10
CA THR A 51 3.72 6.42 3.62
C THR A 51 4.80 5.85 4.52
N PHE A 52 4.79 4.54 4.73
CA PHE A 52 5.82 3.86 5.51
C PHE A 52 5.83 2.36 5.20
N ILE A 53 6.95 1.69 5.46
CA ILE A 53 7.07 0.24 5.31
C ILE A 53 7.23 -0.39 6.70
N MET A 54 6.45 -1.46 6.95
CA MET A 54 6.60 -2.33 8.11
C MET A 54 7.07 -3.70 7.68
N ALA A 55 8.03 -4.26 8.40
CA ALA A 55 8.57 -5.60 8.16
C ALA A 55 8.93 -6.23 9.52
N PRO A 56 9.15 -7.56 9.58
CA PRO A 56 9.59 -8.20 10.83
C PRO A 56 10.85 -7.54 11.39
N ALA A 57 11.03 -7.57 12.72
CA ALA A 57 12.15 -6.89 13.39
C ALA A 57 13.54 -7.36 12.90
N TYR A 58 13.63 -8.63 12.47
CA TYR A 58 14.86 -9.23 11.93
C TYR A 58 15.08 -8.96 10.43
N ALA A 59 14.18 -8.22 9.78
CA ALA A 59 14.24 -7.98 8.35
C ALA A 59 15.45 -7.10 7.99
N PRO A 60 16.15 -7.38 6.89
CA PRO A 60 17.28 -6.56 6.46
C PRO A 60 16.82 -5.19 5.98
N GLU A 61 17.72 -4.21 6.02
CA GLU A 61 17.43 -2.81 5.68
C GLU A 61 16.85 -2.64 4.27
N LEU A 62 17.20 -3.53 3.33
CA LEU A 62 16.65 -3.50 1.97
C LEU A 62 15.11 -3.56 1.96
N THR A 63 14.50 -4.21 2.96
CA THR A 63 13.03 -4.31 3.07
C THR A 63 12.36 -3.06 3.62
N ARG A 64 13.15 -2.09 4.10
CA ARG A 64 12.68 -0.77 4.57
C ARG A 64 12.72 0.29 3.46
N ASP A 65 13.46 0.04 2.37
CA ASP A 65 13.46 0.88 1.19
C ASP A 65 12.45 0.37 0.16
N ARG A 66 11.62 1.29 -0.37
CA ARG A 66 10.53 0.95 -1.28
C ARG A 66 11.02 0.47 -2.64
N ALA A 67 12.03 1.12 -3.21
CA ALA A 67 12.56 0.75 -4.52
C ALA A 67 13.23 -0.62 -4.45
N LEU A 68 14.05 -0.85 -3.43
CA LEU A 68 14.73 -2.12 -3.19
C LEU A 68 13.75 -3.25 -2.90
N LEU A 69 12.77 -3.03 -2.02
CA LEU A 69 11.78 -4.05 -1.66
C LEU A 69 10.99 -4.54 -2.89
N TRP A 70 10.46 -3.63 -3.69
CA TRP A 70 9.57 -4.00 -4.78
C TRP A 70 10.29 -4.52 -6.02
N ASN A 71 11.52 -4.06 -6.30
CA ASN A 71 12.37 -4.71 -7.29
C ASN A 71 12.80 -6.11 -6.84
N ALA A 72 13.15 -6.30 -5.56
CA ALA A 72 13.42 -7.63 -5.02
C ALA A 72 12.19 -8.56 -5.12
N ALA A 73 10.98 -8.05 -4.88
CA ALA A 73 9.74 -8.81 -5.02
C ALA A 73 9.47 -9.24 -6.47
N GLU A 74 9.72 -8.37 -7.44
CA GLU A 74 9.69 -8.72 -8.86
C GLU A 74 10.77 -9.76 -9.20
N ALA A 75 12.03 -9.51 -8.83
CA ALA A 75 13.15 -10.41 -9.15
C ALA A 75 12.98 -11.82 -8.57
N ALA A 76 12.35 -11.97 -7.40
CA ALA A 76 12.13 -13.25 -6.76
C ALA A 76 11.16 -14.18 -7.53
N GLU A 77 10.37 -13.65 -8.47
CA GLU A 77 9.40 -14.40 -9.25
C GLU A 77 9.90 -14.71 -10.67
N THR A 78 9.89 -15.99 -11.06
CA THR A 78 10.45 -16.45 -12.35
C THR A 78 9.40 -16.71 -13.42
N ARG A 79 8.11 -16.79 -13.06
CA ARG A 79 7.03 -17.16 -14.00
C ARG A 79 6.37 -15.92 -14.59
N LYS A 80 5.97 -16.02 -15.87
CA LYS A 80 5.23 -14.96 -16.58
C LYS A 80 3.84 -14.65 -16.00
N ASN A 81 3.26 -15.59 -15.25
CA ASN A 81 1.96 -15.45 -14.58
C ASN A 81 2.10 -15.41 -13.05
N ALA A 82 3.28 -15.03 -12.54
CA ALA A 82 3.51 -14.96 -11.11
C ALA A 82 2.64 -13.87 -10.46
N ARG A 83 2.13 -14.19 -9.27
CA ARG A 83 1.59 -13.21 -8.32
C ARG A 83 2.76 -12.51 -7.65
N VAL A 84 2.88 -11.20 -7.79
CA VAL A 84 4.05 -10.42 -7.35
C VAL A 84 3.80 -9.67 -6.05
N ALA A 85 2.56 -9.21 -5.82
CA ALA A 85 2.15 -8.53 -4.59
C ALA A 85 0.69 -8.85 -4.24
N ARG A 86 0.30 -8.51 -3.02
CA ARG A 86 -1.10 -8.42 -2.59
C ARG A 86 -1.36 -7.07 -1.95
N GLU A 87 -2.60 -6.65 -1.92
CA GLU A 87 -3.00 -5.38 -1.33
C GLU A 87 -4.23 -5.58 -0.45
N VAL A 88 -4.21 -5.02 0.75
CA VAL A 88 -5.42 -4.78 1.54
C VAL A 88 -5.80 -3.30 1.39
N ILE A 89 -7.03 -3.02 1.01
CA ILE A 89 -7.58 -1.65 0.90
C ILE A 89 -8.61 -1.45 1.98
N LEU A 90 -8.40 -0.43 2.81
CA LEU A 90 -9.18 -0.14 4.01
C LEU A 90 -9.84 1.23 3.89
N ALA A 91 -11.14 1.35 4.20
CA ALA A 91 -11.72 2.67 4.48
C ALA A 91 -11.39 3.06 5.92
N LEU A 92 -10.69 4.16 6.11
CA LEU A 92 -10.34 4.67 7.44
C LEU A 92 -11.52 5.50 7.97
N PRO A 93 -11.97 5.31 9.23
CA PRO A 93 -13.08 6.07 9.77
C PRO A 93 -12.84 7.58 9.70
N TYR A 94 -13.78 8.31 9.10
CA TYR A 94 -13.68 9.76 8.94
C TYR A 94 -13.71 10.49 10.29
N GLU A 95 -14.31 9.88 11.30
CA GLU A 95 -14.39 10.39 12.67
C GLU A 95 -13.01 10.51 13.34
N LEU A 96 -12.07 9.63 12.99
CA LEU A 96 -10.72 9.64 13.54
C LEU A 96 -9.87 10.76 12.93
N ASP A 97 -8.96 11.35 13.70
CA ASP A 97 -7.97 12.28 13.16
C ASP A 97 -6.85 11.54 12.39
N LEU A 98 -5.95 12.29 11.73
CA LEU A 98 -4.86 11.70 10.95
C LEU A 98 -3.95 10.80 11.81
N THR A 99 -3.66 11.19 13.05
CA THR A 99 -2.78 10.44 13.95
C THR A 99 -3.39 9.09 14.34
N ALA A 100 -4.67 9.08 14.71
CA ALA A 100 -5.42 7.87 15.03
C ALA A 100 -5.58 6.97 13.79
N ARG A 101 -5.87 7.54 12.62
CA ARG A 101 -5.91 6.78 11.35
C ARG A 101 -4.56 6.14 10.99
N LYS A 102 -3.46 6.87 11.20
CA LYS A 102 -2.10 6.35 10.99
C LYS A 102 -1.79 5.20 11.94
N THR A 103 -2.18 5.33 13.20
CA THR A 103 -2.01 4.28 14.21
C THR A 103 -2.82 3.04 13.85
N LEU A 104 -4.10 3.22 13.50
CA LEU A 104 -4.97 2.14 13.04
C LEU A 104 -4.41 1.41 11.80
N ALA A 105 -3.86 2.13 10.83
CA ALA A 105 -3.22 1.53 9.66
C ALA A 105 -1.95 0.75 10.03
N ARG A 106 -1.17 1.22 11.01
CA ARG A 106 -0.02 0.49 11.55
C ARG A 106 -0.41 -0.79 12.26
N ASP A 107 -1.48 -0.78 13.05
CA ASP A 107 -1.94 -1.98 13.77
C ASP A 107 -2.37 -3.06 12.77
N MET A 108 -3.07 -2.66 11.71
CA MET A 108 -3.45 -3.59 10.65
C MET A 108 -2.22 -4.11 9.87
N ALA A 109 -1.24 -3.26 9.60
CA ALA A 109 0.02 -3.68 8.98
C ALA A 109 0.82 -4.63 9.89
N ALA A 110 0.88 -4.37 11.20
CA ALA A 110 1.52 -5.22 12.19
C ALA A 110 0.88 -6.62 12.20
N TYR A 111 -0.45 -6.72 12.18
CA TYR A 111 -1.14 -8.00 12.06
C TYR A 111 -0.71 -8.78 10.81
N LEU A 112 -0.62 -8.13 9.64
CA LEU A 112 -0.16 -8.77 8.41
C LEU A 112 1.30 -9.23 8.51
N VAL A 113 2.17 -8.40 9.07
CA VAL A 113 3.59 -8.71 9.31
C VAL A 113 3.71 -9.92 10.24
N GLU A 114 3.02 -9.94 11.37
CA GLU A 114 3.11 -11.03 12.35
C GLU A 114 2.53 -12.34 11.83
N ARG A 115 1.35 -12.29 11.21
CA ARG A 115 0.65 -13.48 10.75
C ARG A 115 1.30 -14.12 9.53
N TYR A 116 1.78 -13.31 8.58
CA TYR A 116 2.27 -13.80 7.29
C TYR A 116 3.78 -13.62 7.10
N ARG A 117 4.47 -12.99 8.06
CA ARG A 117 5.91 -12.69 8.00
C ARG A 117 6.30 -11.89 6.76
N VAL A 118 5.42 -11.04 6.25
CA VAL A 118 5.62 -10.25 5.03
C VAL A 118 6.15 -8.86 5.34
N ALA A 119 6.69 -8.17 4.33
CA ALA A 119 6.82 -6.72 4.37
C ALA A 119 5.53 -6.08 3.84
N VAL A 120 5.12 -4.97 4.45
CA VAL A 120 3.89 -4.22 4.16
C VAL A 120 4.25 -2.76 3.92
N ASP A 121 4.06 -2.30 2.69
CA ASP A 121 4.17 -0.90 2.28
C ASP A 121 2.80 -0.24 2.39
N VAL A 122 2.70 0.72 3.30
CA VAL A 122 1.47 1.41 3.66
C VAL A 122 1.46 2.79 3.02
N ALA A 123 0.37 3.15 2.37
CA ALA A 123 0.08 4.50 1.93
C ALA A 123 -1.30 4.94 2.44
N LEU A 124 -1.35 6.04 3.18
CA LEU A 124 -2.58 6.66 3.64
C LEU A 124 -2.99 7.75 2.66
N HIS A 125 -4.27 7.74 2.30
CA HIS A 125 -4.86 8.66 1.33
C HIS A 125 -5.96 9.48 2.00
N SER A 126 -5.92 10.79 1.82
CA SER A 126 -7.06 11.67 2.02
C SER A 126 -7.89 11.75 0.74
N PRO A 127 -9.18 12.08 0.84
CA PRO A 127 -9.92 12.49 -0.33
C PRO A 127 -9.19 13.67 -1.00
N PRO A 128 -9.22 13.77 -2.34
CA PRO A 128 -8.64 14.91 -3.03
C PRO A 128 -9.21 16.21 -2.46
N SER A 129 -8.33 17.17 -2.13
CA SER A 129 -8.78 18.55 -1.96
C SER A 129 -9.36 19.00 -3.29
N ASP A 130 -10.52 19.63 -3.24
CA ASP A 130 -11.24 20.11 -4.39
C ASP A 130 -10.53 21.31 -5.02
N HIS A 131 -9.40 21.08 -5.68
CA HIS A 131 -8.73 22.13 -6.45
C HIS A 131 -9.62 22.70 -7.57
N ASN A 132 -10.80 22.11 -7.81
CA ASN A 132 -11.81 22.52 -8.78
C ASN A 132 -13.18 22.88 -8.18
N GLY A 133 -13.27 23.26 -6.89
CA GLY A 133 -14.49 23.80 -6.29
C GLY A 133 -15.67 22.82 -6.26
N GLY A 134 -15.41 21.59 -5.81
CA GLY A 134 -16.42 20.55 -5.58
C GLY A 134 -17.01 19.85 -6.82
N LYS A 135 -16.50 20.11 -8.04
CA LYS A 135 -17.08 19.55 -9.28
C LYS A 135 -16.87 18.05 -9.47
N ASP A 136 -15.87 17.45 -8.81
CA ASP A 136 -15.46 16.06 -9.09
C ASP A 136 -16.26 15.02 -8.27
N GLY A 137 -17.17 15.48 -7.40
CA GLY A 137 -18.09 14.62 -6.66
C GLY A 137 -17.39 13.54 -5.83
N HIS A 138 -16.22 13.85 -5.25
CA HIS A 138 -15.53 12.97 -4.32
C HIS A 138 -16.08 13.17 -2.91
N ASP A 139 -16.43 12.07 -2.23
CA ASP A 139 -16.88 12.13 -0.85
C ASP A 139 -15.71 12.60 0.04
N PRO A 140 -15.81 13.75 0.71
CA PRO A 140 -14.74 14.29 1.57
C PRO A 140 -14.48 13.42 2.81
N ARG A 141 -15.27 12.36 3.03
CA ARG A 141 -15.09 11.38 4.10
C ARG A 141 -14.27 10.16 3.67
N ASN A 142 -13.94 10.03 2.39
CA ASN A 142 -13.28 8.84 1.83
C ASN A 142 -11.76 8.80 2.13
N HIS A 143 -11.42 8.75 3.41
CA HIS A 143 -10.07 8.42 3.85
C HIS A 143 -9.85 6.92 3.69
N HIS A 144 -8.71 6.52 3.12
CA HIS A 144 -8.42 5.11 2.90
C HIS A 144 -6.93 4.82 3.03
N ALA A 145 -6.61 3.56 3.30
CA ALA A 145 -5.24 3.07 3.32
C ALA A 145 -5.07 1.93 2.30
N HIS A 146 -3.95 1.98 1.59
CA HIS A 146 -3.44 0.86 0.80
C HIS A 146 -2.31 0.20 1.57
N LEU A 147 -2.44 -1.10 1.84
CA LEU A 147 -1.41 -1.93 2.47
C LEU A 147 -0.95 -2.94 1.42
N LEU A 148 0.05 -2.58 0.63
CA LEU A 148 0.65 -3.45 -0.39
C LEU A 148 1.70 -4.33 0.31
N PHE A 149 1.60 -5.65 0.20
CA PHE A 149 2.50 -6.57 0.89
C PHE A 149 3.05 -7.67 -0.01
N THR A 150 4.23 -8.17 0.39
CA THR A 150 4.98 -9.17 -0.39
C THR A 150 4.25 -10.50 -0.44
N THR A 151 4.42 -11.24 -1.54
CA THR A 151 3.94 -12.63 -1.65
C THR A 151 4.90 -13.65 -1.03
N ARG A 152 5.97 -13.18 -0.40
CA ARG A 152 7.03 -13.97 0.22
C ARG A 152 7.25 -13.54 1.65
N GLU A 153 7.53 -14.52 2.49
CA GLU A 153 8.03 -14.29 3.85
C GLU A 153 9.36 -13.54 3.77
N VAL A 154 9.55 -12.59 4.67
CA VAL A 154 10.81 -11.93 4.93
C VAL A 154 11.58 -12.81 5.92
N THR A 155 12.85 -13.04 5.61
CA THR A 155 13.86 -13.68 6.45
C THR A 155 14.98 -12.67 6.72
N ILE A 156 15.96 -13.05 7.53
CA ILE A 156 17.17 -12.24 7.76
C ILE A 156 17.99 -11.99 6.48
N GLU A 157 17.82 -12.85 5.47
CA GLU A 157 18.53 -12.80 4.18
C GLU A 157 17.74 -12.01 3.11
N GLY A 158 16.49 -11.61 3.38
CA GLY A 158 15.61 -10.93 2.43
C GLY A 158 14.32 -11.70 2.16
N LEU A 159 13.84 -11.69 0.91
CA LEU A 159 12.60 -12.38 0.55
C LEU A 159 12.82 -13.88 0.38
N GLY A 160 12.24 -14.66 1.28
CA GLY A 160 12.33 -16.12 1.32
C GLY A 160 11.21 -16.84 0.58
N LYS A 161 10.59 -17.80 1.30
CA LYS A 161 9.57 -18.69 0.73
C LYS A 161 8.27 -17.93 0.40
N LYS A 162 7.62 -18.33 -0.69
CA LYS A 162 6.33 -17.76 -1.10
C LYS A 162 5.22 -18.20 -0.16
N THR A 163 4.47 -17.27 0.41
CA THR A 163 3.29 -17.56 1.22
C THR A 163 2.18 -18.12 0.34
N ARG A 164 1.68 -19.32 0.68
CA ARG A 164 0.63 -20.02 -0.09
C ARG A 164 -0.72 -20.08 0.59
N ILE A 165 -0.78 -19.77 1.88
CA ILE A 165 -2.02 -19.87 2.66
C ILE A 165 -3.14 -18.97 2.11
N LEU A 166 -2.79 -17.80 1.56
CA LEU A 166 -3.72 -16.87 0.89
C LEU A 166 -4.04 -17.23 -0.56
N ASP A 167 -3.34 -18.21 -1.15
CA ASP A 167 -3.60 -18.73 -2.50
C ASP A 167 -4.39 -20.03 -2.51
N ASP A 168 -4.46 -20.68 -1.35
CA ASP A 168 -5.06 -21.99 -1.20
C ASP A 168 -6.60 -21.90 -1.28
N LYS A 169 -7.22 -22.92 -1.89
CA LYS A 169 -8.67 -22.92 -2.10
C LYS A 169 -9.46 -23.15 -0.81
N GLU A 170 -8.88 -23.88 0.15
CA GLU A 170 -9.54 -24.25 1.40
C GLU A 170 -9.30 -23.18 2.46
N HIS A 171 -8.05 -22.76 2.64
CA HIS A 171 -7.63 -21.83 3.69
C HIS A 171 -7.70 -20.37 3.25
N GLY A 172 -7.50 -20.08 1.95
CA GLY A 172 -7.50 -18.70 1.43
C GLY A 172 -8.76 -17.91 1.81
N PRO A 173 -9.98 -18.43 1.57
CA PRO A 173 -11.20 -17.74 2.01
C PRO A 173 -11.26 -17.48 3.52
N GLN A 174 -10.77 -18.42 4.33
CA GLN A 174 -10.74 -18.29 5.79
C GLN A 174 -9.77 -17.19 6.23
N GLU A 175 -8.62 -17.09 5.57
CA GLU A 175 -7.64 -16.02 5.81
C GLU A 175 -8.18 -14.64 5.41
N ILE A 176 -8.90 -14.54 4.29
CA ILE A 176 -9.57 -13.29 3.88
C ILE A 176 -10.62 -12.88 4.92
N GLU A 177 -11.42 -13.82 5.42
CA GLU A 177 -12.38 -13.56 6.49
C GLU A 177 -11.70 -13.16 7.80
N ALA A 178 -10.56 -13.75 8.14
CA ALA A 178 -9.77 -13.34 9.31
C ALA A 178 -9.24 -11.90 9.18
N ILE A 179 -8.68 -11.53 8.01
CA ILE A 179 -8.25 -10.15 7.72
C ILE A 179 -9.42 -9.17 7.92
N ARG A 180 -10.60 -9.51 7.39
CA ARG A 180 -11.82 -8.69 7.53
C ARG A 180 -12.28 -8.55 8.98
N ALA A 181 -12.27 -9.65 9.72
CA ALA A 181 -12.66 -9.65 11.14
C ALA A 181 -11.69 -8.83 12.00
N VAL A 182 -10.38 -8.95 11.75
CA VAL A 182 -9.37 -8.15 12.46
C VAL A 182 -9.53 -6.67 12.12
N TRP A 183 -9.79 -6.33 10.86
CA TRP A 183 -10.04 -4.94 10.48
C TRP A 183 -11.22 -4.33 11.24
N GLU A 184 -12.36 -5.03 11.30
CA GLU A 184 -13.52 -4.59 12.07
C GLU A 184 -13.16 -4.34 13.54
N ALA A 185 -12.47 -5.30 14.17
CA ALA A 185 -12.09 -5.22 15.58
C ALA A 185 -11.17 -4.01 15.85
N LEU A 186 -10.13 -3.83 15.03
CA LEU A 186 -9.18 -2.72 15.17
C LEU A 186 -9.85 -1.36 14.98
N ALA A 187 -10.67 -1.21 13.93
CA ALA A 187 -11.34 0.06 13.66
C ALA A 187 -12.36 0.42 14.74
N ASN A 188 -13.13 -0.56 15.24
CA ASN A 188 -14.07 -0.35 16.33
C ASN A 188 -13.37 0.00 17.65
N ALA A 189 -12.24 -0.64 17.95
CA ALA A 189 -11.42 -0.30 19.11
C ALA A 189 -10.86 1.13 19.01
N ALA A 190 -10.37 1.53 17.84
CA ALA A 190 -9.86 2.89 17.63
C ALA A 190 -10.96 3.96 17.76
N LEU A 191 -12.16 3.69 17.23
CA LEU A 191 -13.33 4.56 17.40
C LEU A 191 -13.73 4.70 18.87
N GLU A 192 -13.73 3.60 19.62
CA GLU A 192 -14.02 3.60 21.05
C GLU A 192 -12.99 4.40 21.86
N GLN A 193 -11.71 4.19 21.60
CA GLN A 193 -10.62 4.91 22.27
C GLN A 193 -10.66 6.41 22.00
N ALA A 194 -11.12 6.82 20.82
CA ALA A 194 -11.32 8.21 20.45
C ALA A 194 -12.66 8.80 20.97
N GLY A 195 -13.47 8.01 21.70
CA GLY A 195 -14.71 8.47 22.31
C GLY A 195 -15.91 8.54 21.36
N PHE A 196 -15.85 7.87 20.20
CA PHE A 196 -16.97 7.80 19.27
C PHE A 196 -17.87 6.60 19.54
N GLU A 197 -19.18 6.80 19.47
CA GLU A 197 -20.18 5.72 19.51
C GLU A 197 -20.30 4.96 18.18
N ALA A 198 -19.81 5.57 17.09
CA ALA A 198 -19.84 4.96 15.77
C ALA A 198 -19.08 3.62 15.76
N ARG A 199 -19.61 2.65 15.02
CA ARG A 199 -19.01 1.33 14.79
C ARG A 199 -19.16 0.94 13.34
N ILE A 200 -18.24 0.11 12.85
CA ILE A 200 -18.33 -0.54 11.55
C ILE A 200 -18.71 -2.02 11.75
N ASP A 201 -19.41 -2.58 10.78
CA ASP A 201 -19.82 -3.99 10.76
C ASP A 201 -19.49 -4.57 9.38
N ARG A 202 -18.73 -5.67 9.35
CA ARG A 202 -18.26 -6.32 8.12
C ARG A 202 -19.32 -7.16 7.42
N ARG A 203 -20.40 -7.52 8.11
CA ARG A 203 -21.48 -8.34 7.55
C ARG A 203 -22.20 -7.56 6.45
N THR A 204 -22.88 -8.24 5.54
CA THR A 204 -23.66 -7.54 4.52
C THR A 204 -24.78 -6.71 5.16
N LEU A 205 -25.28 -5.66 4.50
CA LEU A 205 -26.41 -4.88 5.02
C LEU A 205 -27.62 -5.77 5.34
N MET A 206 -27.86 -6.78 4.50
CA MET A 206 -28.87 -7.81 4.72
C MET A 206 -28.63 -8.59 6.02
N ASP A 207 -27.41 -9.04 6.27
CA ASP A 207 -27.02 -9.77 7.49
C ASP A 207 -27.01 -8.88 8.75
N GLN A 208 -26.94 -7.56 8.57
CA GLN A 208 -27.12 -6.57 9.63
C GLN A 208 -28.60 -6.29 9.92
N GLY A 209 -29.52 -6.83 9.12
CA GLY A 209 -30.96 -6.53 9.20
C GLY A 209 -31.32 -5.15 8.67
N ILE A 210 -30.45 -4.52 7.88
CA ILE A 210 -30.66 -3.20 7.28
C ILE A 210 -31.16 -3.40 5.85
N ASP A 211 -32.41 -3.00 5.59
CA ASP A 211 -32.99 -3.02 4.25
C ASP A 211 -32.56 -1.77 3.46
N ARG A 212 -31.29 -1.77 3.04
CA ARG A 212 -30.69 -0.75 2.16
C ARG A 212 -29.85 -1.44 1.10
N ILE A 213 -29.95 -0.98 -0.15
CA ILE A 213 -29.13 -1.49 -1.25
C ILE A 213 -27.68 -1.02 -1.02
N PRO A 214 -26.68 -1.93 -1.06
CA PRO A 214 -25.27 -1.56 -0.96
C PRO A 214 -24.89 -0.53 -2.05
N GLU A 215 -24.14 0.49 -1.66
CA GLU A 215 -23.59 1.43 -2.64
C GLU A 215 -22.54 0.71 -3.50
N ILE A 216 -22.70 0.78 -4.83
CA ILE A 216 -21.74 0.22 -5.77
C ILE A 216 -20.53 1.16 -5.82
N HIS A 217 -19.34 0.65 -5.50
CA HIS A 217 -18.10 1.41 -5.67
C HIS A 217 -17.81 1.62 -7.16
N ILE A 218 -18.03 2.84 -7.64
CA ILE A 218 -17.69 3.26 -9.00
C ILE A 218 -16.24 3.75 -9.00
N GLY A 219 -15.34 2.95 -9.57
CA GLY A 219 -13.96 3.39 -9.83
C GLY A 219 -13.88 4.51 -10.88
N PRO A 220 -12.70 5.12 -11.10
CA PRO A 220 -12.53 6.21 -12.06
C PRO A 220 -13.07 5.88 -13.47
N GLU A 221 -12.82 4.68 -13.96
CA GLU A 221 -13.31 4.17 -15.25
C GLU A 221 -14.86 4.04 -15.28
N GLY A 222 -15.47 3.67 -14.16
CA GLY A 222 -16.93 3.57 -14.05
C GLY A 222 -17.64 4.93 -13.98
N LYS A 223 -16.96 5.97 -13.49
CA LYS A 223 -17.46 7.36 -13.54
C LYS A 223 -17.40 7.87 -14.98
N ALA A 224 -16.27 7.69 -15.66
CA ALA A 224 -16.08 8.07 -17.06
C ALA A 224 -17.12 7.41 -17.98
N GLY A 225 -17.36 6.09 -17.85
CA GLY A 225 -18.38 5.40 -18.65
C GLY A 225 -19.84 5.81 -18.34
N ARG A 226 -20.12 6.26 -17.10
CA ARG A 226 -21.45 6.77 -16.73
C ARG A 226 -21.68 8.18 -17.26
N GLU A 227 -20.66 9.03 -17.23
CA GLU A 227 -20.69 10.38 -17.81
C GLU A 227 -20.81 10.32 -19.33
N GLU A 228 -20.05 9.45 -19.99
CA GLU A 228 -20.15 9.23 -21.44
C GLU A 228 -21.53 8.70 -21.85
N ARG A 229 -22.15 7.81 -21.05
CA ARG A 229 -23.51 7.33 -21.32
C ARG A 229 -24.57 8.40 -21.05
N ALA A 230 -24.34 9.29 -20.07
CA ALA A 230 -25.23 10.39 -19.73
C ALA A 230 -25.17 11.54 -20.75
N THR A 231 -24.01 11.80 -21.37
CA THR A 231 -23.90 12.73 -22.51
C THR A 231 -24.56 12.15 -23.75
N ARG A 232 -24.34 10.85 -24.03
CA ARG A 232 -24.95 10.17 -25.18
C ARG A 232 -26.48 10.08 -25.11
N HIS A 233 -27.09 10.10 -23.92
CA HIS A 233 -28.56 10.19 -23.74
C HIS A 233 -29.10 11.62 -23.86
N LYS A 234 -28.26 12.66 -23.70
CA LYS A 234 -28.69 14.05 -23.91
C LYS A 234 -28.65 14.47 -25.38
N ASP A 235 -27.82 13.80 -26.18
CA ASP A 235 -27.72 14.05 -27.62
C ASP A 235 -28.80 13.33 -28.45
N THR A 236 -29.62 12.47 -27.85
CA THR A 236 -30.69 11.71 -28.54
C THR A 236 -32.11 12.26 -28.35
N ASP A 237 -32.31 13.31 -27.54
CA ASP A 237 -33.65 13.90 -27.30
C ASP A 237 -33.95 15.13 -28.19
N GLN A 238 -33.13 15.38 -29.22
CA GLN A 238 -33.41 16.33 -30.29
C GLN A 238 -33.07 15.69 -31.64
N GLU A 239 -33.96 14.81 -32.13
CA GLU A 239 -34.45 14.83 -33.52
C GLU A 239 -35.39 13.64 -33.79
N ASP A 240 -36.55 14.03 -34.32
CA ASP A 240 -37.45 13.32 -35.22
C ASP A 240 -38.40 12.21 -34.72
N GLY A 241 -39.65 12.36 -35.15
CA GLY A 241 -40.73 11.42 -34.91
C GLY A 241 -40.83 10.34 -35.99
N GLY A 242 -41.57 9.29 -35.67
CA GLY A 242 -42.17 8.42 -36.68
C GLY A 242 -41.78 6.94 -36.62
N GLU A 243 -42.84 6.15 -36.50
CA GLU A 243 -43.01 4.75 -36.92
C GLU A 243 -42.60 3.60 -36.00
N GLU A 244 -43.64 2.80 -35.74
CA GLU A 244 -43.67 1.52 -35.03
C GLU A 244 -43.17 0.40 -35.95
N ASP A 245 -42.32 -0.51 -35.45
CA ASP A 245 -42.42 -1.93 -35.81
C ASP A 245 -41.86 -2.85 -34.71
N SER A 246 -42.55 -3.97 -34.61
CA SER A 246 -42.46 -5.14 -33.76
C SER A 246 -41.15 -5.94 -33.86
N GLY A 247 -40.75 -6.57 -32.75
CA GLY A 247 -39.65 -7.54 -32.75
C GLY A 247 -39.26 -8.08 -31.37
N SER A 248 -39.82 -9.22 -31.00
CA SER A 248 -39.39 -10.06 -29.86
C SER A 248 -37.89 -10.41 -29.92
N THR A 249 -37.20 -10.51 -28.77
CA THR A 249 -36.67 -11.77 -28.20
C THR A 249 -35.71 -11.59 -27.01
N SER A 250 -35.94 -12.47 -26.02
CA SER A 250 -35.00 -13.14 -25.10
C SER A 250 -33.97 -12.36 -24.28
N SER A 251 -34.26 -12.35 -22.97
CA SER A 251 -33.33 -12.25 -21.85
C SER A 251 -32.28 -13.36 -21.86
N SER A 252 -31.00 -12.99 -21.66
CA SER A 252 -30.01 -13.88 -21.06
C SER A 252 -29.06 -13.07 -20.16
N GLY A 253 -28.91 -13.55 -18.93
CA GLY A 253 -28.16 -12.90 -17.85
C GLY A 253 -26.66 -12.95 -18.06
N GLY A 254 -25.99 -11.89 -17.60
CA GLY A 254 -24.54 -11.76 -17.55
C GLY A 254 -24.07 -11.51 -16.12
N SER A 255 -23.33 -12.49 -15.59
CA SER A 255 -22.67 -12.53 -14.29
C SER A 255 -21.75 -11.34 -14.04
N GLY A 256 -21.76 -10.82 -12.81
CA GLY A 256 -20.91 -9.73 -12.34
C GLY A 256 -19.42 -10.10 -12.38
N SER A 257 -18.67 -9.37 -13.21
CA SER A 257 -17.21 -9.36 -13.23
C SER A 257 -16.72 -8.24 -12.32
N SER A 258 -15.96 -8.61 -11.28
CA SER A 258 -15.21 -7.70 -10.42
C SER A 258 -14.19 -6.91 -11.24
N GLY A 259 -14.38 -5.59 -11.31
CA GLY A 259 -13.57 -4.67 -12.12
C GLY A 259 -12.09 -4.66 -11.73
N SER A 260 -11.26 -5.10 -12.68
CA SER A 260 -9.82 -4.87 -12.70
C SER A 260 -9.57 -3.40 -13.01
N GLN A 261 -9.06 -2.63 -12.05
CA GLN A 261 -8.56 -1.29 -12.34
C GLN A 261 -7.19 -1.42 -13.02
N THR A 262 -7.18 -1.18 -14.31
CA THR A 262 -5.96 -0.92 -15.08
C THR A 262 -5.29 0.35 -14.54
N LEU A 263 -4.01 0.28 -14.18
CA LEU A 263 -3.27 1.49 -13.82
C LEU A 263 -3.15 2.38 -15.08
N PRO A 264 -3.35 3.69 -14.97
CA PRO A 264 -3.19 4.59 -16.10
C PRO A 264 -1.75 4.52 -16.63
N PRO A 265 -1.54 4.63 -17.95
CA PRO A 265 -0.21 4.60 -18.55
C PRO A 265 0.64 5.74 -17.96
N ALA A 266 1.89 5.43 -17.63
CA ALA A 266 2.87 6.44 -17.24
C ALA A 266 3.19 7.31 -18.48
N SER A 267 3.39 8.62 -18.28
CA SER A 267 3.92 9.49 -19.34
C SER A 267 5.34 9.06 -19.66
N GLU A 268 5.55 8.58 -20.89
CA GLU A 268 6.86 8.34 -21.48
C GLU A 268 7.40 9.69 -21.93
N ASP A 269 8.26 10.31 -21.12
CA ASP A 269 9.12 11.38 -21.59
C ASP A 269 10.42 10.72 -22.11
N ASP A 270 10.58 10.79 -23.42
CA ASP A 270 11.74 10.41 -24.22
C ASP A 270 12.87 11.43 -23.95
N ASP A 271 13.84 11.06 -23.10
CA ASP A 271 15.04 11.89 -22.90
C ASP A 271 16.03 11.59 -24.04
N GLY A 272 15.96 12.45 -25.06
CA GLY A 272 16.92 12.55 -26.14
C GLY A 272 18.27 13.10 -25.67
N ASP A 273 19.32 12.38 -26.09
CA ASP A 273 20.66 12.80 -26.51
C ASP A 273 21.08 14.26 -26.26
N ASP A 274 22.16 14.43 -25.48
CA ASP A 274 23.12 15.52 -25.72
C ASP A 274 24.52 15.15 -25.19
N THR A 275 25.34 14.69 -26.14
CA THR A 275 26.70 15.13 -26.48
C THR A 275 27.84 15.21 -25.43
N GLU A 276 28.97 14.69 -25.91
CA GLU A 276 30.32 14.60 -25.36
C GLU A 276 30.98 15.96 -25.10
N ASP A 277 31.79 16.08 -24.03
CA ASP A 277 32.97 16.94 -24.04
C ASP A 277 34.11 16.32 -23.20
N GLU A 278 35.29 16.25 -23.81
CA GLU A 278 36.52 15.68 -23.28
C GLU A 278 37.43 16.74 -22.64
N GLY A 279 38.23 16.29 -21.68
CA GLY A 279 39.56 16.87 -21.38
C GLY A 279 39.59 17.81 -20.17
N GLN A 280 40.62 17.85 -19.33
CA GLN A 280 41.97 17.29 -19.38
C GLN A 280 42.43 17.05 -17.93
N SER A 281 43.25 16.01 -17.75
CA SER A 281 44.02 15.76 -16.54
C SER A 281 45.46 16.19 -16.78
N ASP A 282 46.03 16.96 -15.85
CA ASP A 282 47.47 17.23 -15.80
C ASP A 282 48.03 16.84 -14.43
N GLN A 283 48.96 15.88 -14.48
CA GLN A 283 49.89 15.53 -13.42
C GLN A 283 51.23 16.23 -13.70
N GLN A 284 51.90 16.74 -12.66
CA GLN A 284 53.35 16.60 -12.41
C GLN A 284 53.72 17.38 -11.14
N SER A 285 54.07 16.71 -10.05
CA SER A 285 55.41 16.25 -9.66
C SER A 285 56.35 17.38 -9.20
N GLY A 286 56.64 17.40 -7.90
CA GLY A 286 57.70 18.18 -7.27
C GLY A 286 58.36 17.36 -6.17
N LYS A 287 59.66 17.11 -6.36
CA LYS A 287 60.54 16.17 -5.64
C LYS A 287 61.14 16.78 -4.36
N GLN A 288 61.47 15.87 -3.43
CA GLN A 288 62.68 15.83 -2.57
C GLN A 288 62.78 16.74 -1.33
N GLY A 289 63.17 16.11 -0.20
CA GLY A 289 63.71 16.79 0.97
C GLY A 289 63.77 15.90 2.22
N SER A 290 64.83 15.10 2.33
CA SER A 290 65.21 14.24 3.46
C SER A 290 65.49 15.02 4.76
N GLY A 291 65.21 14.43 5.92
CA GLY A 291 65.70 14.94 7.21
C GLY A 291 65.27 14.10 8.41
N ASP A 292 66.05 13.06 8.72
CA ASP A 292 66.05 12.37 10.02
C ASP A 292 66.36 13.33 11.18
N SER A 293 65.65 13.22 12.31
CA SER A 293 66.19 13.43 13.66
C SER A 293 65.16 13.11 14.77
N LYS A 294 65.31 11.91 15.34
CA LYS A 294 65.52 11.62 16.78
C LYS A 294 64.62 12.34 17.81
N ALA A 295 63.81 11.52 18.49
CA ALA A 295 63.09 11.82 19.74
C ALA A 295 64.01 12.34 20.86
N PRO A 296 63.42 13.00 21.88
CA PRO A 296 63.22 12.27 23.14
C PRO A 296 61.90 12.60 23.88
N ALA A 297 61.32 11.58 24.52
CA ALA A 297 60.51 11.72 25.75
C ALA A 297 61.48 11.71 26.97
N PRO A 298 61.06 11.83 28.26
CA PRO A 298 59.70 11.94 28.82
C PRO A 298 59.58 12.97 29.99
N ALA A 299 58.37 13.22 30.51
CA ALA A 299 58.15 13.47 31.94
C ALA A 299 56.66 13.35 32.31
N ALA A 300 56.42 12.62 33.38
CA ALA A 300 55.12 12.27 33.95
C ALA A 300 54.55 13.34 34.90
N SER A 301 53.27 13.13 35.23
CA SER A 301 52.57 13.37 36.50
C SER A 301 51.47 14.45 36.47
N LYS A 302 50.21 14.03 36.65
CA LYS A 302 49.52 13.99 37.95
C LYS A 302 48.06 13.53 37.79
N GLU A 303 47.64 12.78 38.81
CA GLU A 303 46.31 12.22 39.06
C GLU A 303 45.25 13.27 39.40
N ALA A 304 44.00 12.77 39.53
CA ALA A 304 42.77 13.33 40.11
C ALA A 304 41.74 13.75 39.05
N GLU A 305 40.44 13.41 39.11
CA GLU A 305 39.65 12.61 40.05
C GLU A 305 38.37 12.13 39.32
N ALA A 306 37.71 11.13 39.88
CA ALA A 306 36.53 10.46 39.35
C ALA A 306 35.28 11.35 39.26
N ALA A 307 34.53 11.23 38.17
CA ALA A 307 33.10 11.52 38.09
C ALA A 307 32.41 10.40 37.30
N THR A 308 31.77 9.50 38.04
CA THR A 308 30.90 8.44 37.54
C THR A 308 29.64 9.07 36.94
N SER A 309 29.52 9.08 35.61
CA SER A 309 28.25 9.28 34.91
C SER A 309 27.79 7.94 34.36
N GLN A 310 26.63 7.50 34.86
CA GLN A 310 25.93 6.30 34.42
C GLN A 310 25.50 6.45 32.95
N PRO A 311 25.54 5.40 32.13
CA PRO A 311 24.88 5.41 30.83
C PRO A 311 23.36 5.21 31.01
N ASP A 312 22.58 6.05 30.32
CA ASP A 312 21.13 5.98 30.25
C ASP A 312 20.65 4.60 29.78
N GLU A 313 19.71 4.02 30.53
CA GLU A 313 19.00 2.81 30.14
C GLU A 313 18.10 3.07 28.92
N PRO A 314 18.02 2.14 27.94
CA PRO A 314 17.01 2.22 26.91
C PRO A 314 15.64 1.88 27.48
N LEU A 315 14.69 2.82 27.31
CA LEU A 315 13.27 2.65 27.58
C LEU A 315 12.72 1.44 26.79
N ASN A 316 12.66 0.30 27.46
CA ASN A 316 11.98 -0.90 26.99
C ASN A 316 10.46 -0.69 27.13
N GLY A 317 9.90 0.10 26.20
CA GLY A 317 8.46 0.28 26.03
C GLY A 317 7.84 -0.97 25.41
N ASN A 318 7.69 -2.03 26.21
CA ASN A 318 6.91 -3.20 25.87
C ASN A 318 5.42 -2.82 25.92
N HIS A 319 4.92 -2.13 24.89
CA HIS A 319 3.49 -2.03 24.65
C HIS A 319 3.02 -3.40 24.17
N GLY A 320 2.53 -4.21 25.11
CA GLY A 320 1.89 -5.47 24.83
C GLY A 320 0.73 -5.26 23.85
N PHE A 321 0.92 -5.74 22.62
CA PHE A 321 -0.14 -5.88 21.64
C PHE A 321 -1.20 -6.83 22.20
N PHE A 322 -2.42 -6.32 22.41
CA PHE A 322 -3.58 -7.14 22.74
C PHE A 322 -4.30 -7.49 21.43
N LEU A 323 -3.82 -8.53 20.74
CA LEU A 323 -4.61 -9.13 19.66
C LEU A 323 -5.88 -9.73 20.28
N PRO A 324 -7.09 -9.36 19.84
CA PRO A 324 -8.30 -10.00 20.31
C PRO A 324 -8.27 -11.48 19.92
N GLN A 325 -8.27 -12.36 20.92
CA GLN A 325 -8.40 -13.81 20.76
C GLN A 325 -9.77 -14.12 20.12
N ILE A 326 -9.81 -14.26 18.80
CA ILE A 326 -10.97 -14.76 18.09
C ILE A 326 -11.10 -16.28 18.33
N ASN A 327 -11.96 -16.65 19.29
CA ASN A 327 -12.29 -18.03 19.58
C ASN A 327 -13.03 -18.68 18.39
N SER A 328 -12.29 -19.39 17.55
CA SER A 328 -12.86 -20.33 16.58
C SER A 328 -13.38 -21.56 17.32
N LYS A 329 -14.70 -21.63 17.58
CA LYS A 329 -15.34 -22.85 18.09
C LYS A 329 -15.26 -23.95 17.01
N PRO A 330 -14.85 -25.19 17.34
CA PRO A 330 -14.87 -26.28 16.39
C PRO A 330 -16.31 -26.68 16.05
N CYS A 331 -16.62 -26.69 14.75
CA CYS A 331 -17.86 -27.22 14.21
C CYS A 331 -17.96 -28.72 14.54
N ARG A 332 -18.85 -29.08 15.48
CA ARG A 332 -19.21 -30.48 15.71
C ARG A 332 -20.13 -30.92 14.58
N LYS A 333 -19.67 -31.93 13.84
CA LYS A 333 -20.51 -32.68 12.89
C LYS A 333 -21.70 -33.30 13.65
N ALA A 334 -22.89 -33.08 13.13
CA ALA A 334 -24.06 -33.97 13.28
C ALA A 334 -24.51 -34.33 11.86
#